data_AF-A0A7C8CMJ3-F1
#
_entry.id   AF-A0A7C8CMJ3-F1
#
_cell.length_a   1.000
_cell.length_b   1.000
_cell.length_c   1.000
_cell.angle_alpha   90.00
_cell.angle_beta   90.00
_cell.angle_gamma   90.00
#
_symmetry.space_group_name_H-M   'P 1'
#
loop_
_entity.id
_entity.type
_entity.pdbx_description
1 polymer ?
#
loop_
_entity_poly.entity_id
_entity_poly.type
_entity_poly.pdbx_seq_one_letter_code
_entity_poly.pdbx_strand_id
1 'polypeptide(L)'
;ERIESLDASKRFSPALFAGFSRLADAFRDEKSEAVLDALQWLCTLSKKEILDARFRFGSILEERWEDPFIAEIRKPPTDRHSDGDTELQALLETDLSVVDAVYSDALRLIEEADEDMHAEISQYVTRFKLFQGGGVAAVSSPRVFGAVFLRLPSDSTPLGPYLIEHMVHETSHLALNALMAHDPLLQNPHEIHAAPIRPDPRPLYQVLHGTFVLARNQRVLERLAQDRPEEFPLGQSFERSAEAYARGLETLEEYAVWTEAGSALFETFDPPG
;
A
#
# COMPACT_ATOMS: atom_id res chain seq x y z
N GLU A 1 1.43 15.95 28.39
CA GLU A 1 0.02 15.89 27.93
C GLU A 1 -0.03 16.08 26.42
N ARG A 2 -0.42 15.07 25.62
CA ARG A 2 -1.05 15.21 24.28
C ARG A 2 -1.25 13.92 23.49
N ILE A 3 -0.67 12.78 23.89
CA ILE A 3 -0.94 11.49 23.22
C ILE A 3 -2.22 10.84 23.77
N GLU A 4 -2.49 10.97 25.08
CA GLU A 4 -3.68 10.39 25.74
C GLU A 4 -5.02 10.99 25.29
N SER A 5 -5.01 12.12 24.57
CA SER A 5 -6.22 12.73 24.00
C SER A 5 -6.56 12.21 22.60
N LEU A 6 -5.73 11.33 22.03
CA LEU A 6 -6.00 10.71 20.73
C LEU A 6 -7.01 9.57 20.94
N ASP A 7 -8.18 9.75 20.35
CA ASP A 7 -9.20 8.72 20.35
C ASP A 7 -8.84 7.66 19.31
N ALA A 8 -8.25 6.55 19.77
CA ALA A 8 -7.82 5.43 18.95
C ALA A 8 -8.97 4.73 18.20
N SER A 9 -10.23 5.00 18.57
CA SER A 9 -11.40 4.51 17.81
C SER A 9 -11.65 5.30 16.52
N LYS A 10 -11.00 6.46 16.35
CA LYS A 10 -11.16 7.30 15.17
C LYS A 10 -10.08 7.01 14.15
N ARG A 11 -10.50 7.00 12.88
CA ARG A 11 -9.58 6.86 11.75
C ARG A 11 -9.04 8.24 11.38
N PHE A 12 -7.73 8.35 11.25
CA PHE A 12 -7.10 9.57 10.77
C PHE A 12 -7.09 9.61 9.25
N SER A 13 -7.30 10.81 8.71
CA SER A 13 -7.31 11.02 7.27
C SER A 13 -5.89 11.08 6.71
N PRO A 14 -5.66 10.64 5.46
CA PRO A 14 -4.37 10.78 4.77
C PRO A 14 -3.90 12.24 4.69
N ALA A 15 -4.82 13.20 4.72
CA ALA A 15 -4.49 14.63 4.76
C ALA A 15 -3.59 15.00 5.95
N LEU A 16 -3.78 14.37 7.11
CA LEU A 16 -2.96 14.61 8.29
C LEU A 16 -1.53 14.12 8.08
N PHE A 17 -1.37 12.91 7.55
CA PHE A 17 -0.07 12.31 7.23
C PHE A 17 0.66 13.08 6.13
N ALA A 18 -0.07 13.54 5.12
CA ALA A 18 0.47 14.41 4.08
C ALA A 18 1.00 15.72 4.67
N GLY A 19 0.28 16.31 5.64
CA GLY A 19 0.70 17.51 6.36
C GLY A 19 1.98 17.30 7.16
N PHE A 20 2.05 16.21 7.93
CA PHE A 20 3.26 15.87 8.68
C PHE A 20 4.45 15.54 7.78
N SER A 21 4.22 14.86 6.67
CA SER A 21 5.28 14.54 5.71
C SER A 21 5.87 15.80 5.08
N ARG A 22 5.00 16.74 4.66
CA ARG A 22 5.44 18.04 4.16
C ARG A 22 6.23 18.83 5.19
N LEU A 23 5.79 18.80 6.46
CA LEU A 23 6.51 19.45 7.55
C LEU A 23 7.89 18.80 7.77
N ALA A 24 7.96 17.47 7.77
CA ALA A 24 9.21 16.73 7.93
C ALA A 24 10.19 16.99 6.78
N ASP A 25 9.71 17.02 5.54
CA ASP A 25 10.53 17.35 4.37
C ASP A 25 11.01 18.81 4.42
N ALA A 26 10.14 19.75 4.82
CA ALA A 26 10.53 21.15 4.97
C ALA A 26 11.62 21.36 6.04
N PHE A 27 11.55 20.61 7.15
CA PHE A 27 12.63 20.59 8.15
C PHE A 27 13.91 19.98 7.61
N ARG A 28 13.83 18.84 6.90
CA ARG A 28 15.00 18.17 6.30
C ARG A 28 15.70 19.06 5.28
N ASP A 29 14.94 19.81 4.50
CA ASP A 29 15.45 20.72 3.47
C ASP A 29 15.86 22.09 4.02
N GLU A 30 15.71 22.35 5.32
CA GLU A 30 16.00 23.64 5.96
C GLU A 30 15.26 24.83 5.34
N LYS A 31 14.03 24.62 4.83
CA LYS A 31 13.21 25.64 4.16
C LYS A 31 12.20 26.27 5.11
N SER A 32 12.60 27.34 5.80
CA SER A 32 11.76 28.02 6.81
C SER A 32 10.36 28.43 6.32
N GLU A 33 10.25 28.93 5.08
CA GLU A 33 8.95 29.29 4.49
C GLU A 33 8.05 28.07 4.32
N ALA A 34 8.61 26.95 3.84
CA ALA A 34 7.87 25.70 3.68
C ALA A 34 7.44 25.10 5.03
N VAL A 35 8.24 25.29 6.10
CA VAL A 35 7.86 24.90 7.47
C VAL A 35 6.64 25.70 7.92
N LEU A 36 6.64 27.02 7.73
CA LEU A 36 5.51 27.88 8.08
C LEU A 36 4.25 27.52 7.28
N ASP A 37 4.39 27.26 5.98
CA ASP A 37 3.27 26.84 5.13
C ASP A 37 2.67 25.50 5.56
N ALA A 38 3.51 24.51 5.89
CA ALA A 38 3.06 23.21 6.35
C ALA A 38 2.34 23.30 7.71
N LEU A 39 2.89 24.09 8.65
CA LEU A 39 2.25 24.35 9.95
C LEU A 39 0.92 25.08 9.77
N GLN A 40 0.89 26.13 8.95
CA GLN A 40 -0.33 26.87 8.67
C GLN A 40 -1.40 25.96 8.07
N TRP A 41 -1.03 25.07 7.14
CA TRP A 41 -1.96 24.11 6.58
C TRP A 41 -2.52 23.16 7.64
N LEU A 42 -1.65 22.52 8.44
CA LEU A 42 -2.06 21.64 9.56
C LEU A 42 -3.00 22.34 10.54
N CYS A 43 -2.75 23.61 10.87
CA CYS A 43 -3.61 24.41 11.75
C CYS A 43 -4.96 24.77 11.13
N THR A 44 -5.09 24.73 9.80
CA THR A 44 -6.34 25.05 9.09
C THR A 44 -7.18 23.83 8.73
N LEU A 45 -6.65 22.61 8.92
CA LEU A 45 -7.41 21.39 8.68
C LEU A 45 -8.64 21.35 9.60
N SER A 46 -9.82 21.21 9.01
CA SER A 46 -11.04 21.01 9.77
C SER A 46 -11.07 19.61 10.38
N LYS A 47 -11.90 19.41 11.42
CA LYS A 47 -12.09 18.08 12.01
C LYS A 47 -12.52 17.01 10.99
N LYS A 48 -13.23 17.40 9.93
CA LYS A 48 -13.68 16.50 8.85
C LYS A 48 -12.59 16.14 7.83
N GLU A 49 -11.49 16.90 7.83
CA GLU A 49 -10.29 16.64 7.04
C GLU A 49 -9.21 15.92 7.86
N ILE A 50 -9.28 15.97 9.19
CA ILE A 50 -8.35 15.25 10.09
C ILE A 50 -8.85 13.83 10.36
N LEU A 51 -10.15 13.65 10.47
CA LEU A 51 -10.78 12.41 10.88
C LEU A 51 -11.71 11.90 9.79
N ASP A 52 -11.70 10.59 9.59
CA ASP A 52 -12.61 9.91 8.71
C ASP A 52 -13.53 8.95 9.46
N ALA A 53 -14.80 9.00 9.07
CA ALA A 53 -15.86 8.15 9.64
C ALA A 53 -16.16 6.92 8.76
N ARG A 54 -15.71 6.92 7.50
CA ARG A 54 -15.99 5.88 6.52
C ARG A 54 -14.91 5.83 5.45
N PHE A 55 -14.81 4.69 4.78
CA PHE A 55 -14.10 4.58 3.52
C PHE A 55 -14.66 5.58 2.51
N ARG A 56 -13.77 6.16 1.72
CA ARG A 56 -14.15 6.94 0.55
C ARG A 56 -13.42 6.44 -0.67
N PHE A 57 -14.19 6.35 -1.73
CA PHE A 57 -13.75 6.02 -3.05
C PHE A 57 -13.80 7.28 -3.92
N GLY A 58 -12.85 7.44 -4.83
CA GLY A 58 -12.82 8.62 -5.70
C GLY A 58 -11.68 8.59 -6.70
N SER A 59 -11.73 9.48 -7.69
CA SER A 59 -10.59 9.72 -8.57
C SER A 59 -9.46 10.42 -7.81
N ILE A 60 -8.21 10.23 -8.23
CA ILE A 60 -7.12 11.09 -7.78
C ILE A 60 -7.40 12.57 -8.09
N LEU A 61 -6.76 13.45 -7.31
CA LEU A 61 -6.80 14.91 -7.38
C LEU A 61 -8.17 15.53 -7.03
N GLU A 62 -8.96 14.84 -6.21
CA GLU A 62 -10.21 15.38 -5.65
C GLU A 62 -9.99 16.08 -4.31
N GLU A 63 -8.97 15.66 -3.55
CA GLU A 63 -8.62 16.26 -2.27
C GLU A 63 -7.26 16.98 -2.36
N ARG A 64 -7.19 18.19 -1.80
CA ARG A 64 -6.01 19.08 -1.89
C ARG A 64 -4.70 18.46 -1.38
N TRP A 65 -4.78 17.51 -0.46
CA TRP A 65 -3.59 16.84 0.08
C TRP A 65 -2.91 15.91 -0.93
N GLU A 66 -3.62 15.52 -1.99
CA GLU A 66 -3.13 14.61 -3.02
C GLU A 66 -2.12 15.30 -3.96
N ASP A 67 -2.31 16.60 -4.27
CA ASP A 67 -1.54 17.30 -5.30
C ASP A 67 -0.02 17.15 -5.16
N PRO A 68 0.60 17.39 -3.98
CA PRO A 68 2.05 17.30 -3.86
C PRO A 68 2.56 15.87 -4.02
N PHE A 69 1.78 14.90 -3.54
CA PHE A 69 2.13 13.47 -3.59
C PHE A 69 2.03 12.94 -5.02
N ILE A 70 0.94 13.24 -5.73
CA ILE A 70 0.79 12.86 -7.14
C ILE A 70 1.83 13.56 -8.01
N ALA A 71 2.15 14.83 -7.73
CA ALA A 71 3.22 15.53 -8.43
C ALA A 71 4.60 14.92 -8.18
N GLU A 72 4.83 14.32 -7.01
CA GLU A 72 6.06 13.59 -6.70
C GLU A 72 6.14 12.27 -7.49
N ILE A 73 5.07 11.47 -7.49
CA ILE A 73 5.04 10.18 -8.22
C ILE A 73 5.24 10.38 -9.73
N ARG A 74 4.69 11.45 -10.30
CA ARG A 74 4.84 11.77 -11.73
C ARG A 74 6.27 12.21 -12.11
N LYS A 75 7.15 12.49 -11.15
CA LYS A 75 8.54 12.83 -11.48
C LYS A 75 9.23 11.58 -12.01
N PRO A 76 10.02 11.71 -13.10
CA PRO A 76 10.83 10.59 -13.54
C PRO A 76 11.77 10.17 -12.40
N PRO A 77 11.95 8.86 -12.15
CA PRO A 77 12.81 8.41 -11.08
C PRO A 77 14.23 8.92 -11.31
N THR A 78 14.88 9.33 -10.22
CA THR A 78 16.28 9.80 -10.26
C THR A 78 17.24 8.68 -10.63
N ASP A 79 16.84 7.43 -10.43
CA ASP A 79 17.57 6.23 -10.81
C ASP A 79 16.96 5.61 -12.08
N ARG A 80 17.79 5.49 -13.13
CA ARG A 80 17.44 5.11 -14.52
C ARG A 80 16.93 3.66 -14.72
N HIS A 81 16.29 3.03 -13.75
CA HIS A 81 15.96 1.60 -13.74
C HIS A 81 14.45 1.29 -13.74
N SER A 82 13.60 2.25 -14.11
CA SER A 82 12.23 1.99 -14.55
C SER A 82 12.08 2.44 -16.01
N ASP A 83 11.76 1.50 -16.89
CA ASP A 83 11.33 1.82 -18.24
C ASP A 83 9.97 2.55 -18.18
N GLY A 84 9.97 3.83 -18.52
CA GLY A 84 8.77 4.65 -18.70
C GLY A 84 8.53 5.70 -17.63
N ASP A 85 8.01 6.86 -18.06
CA ASP A 85 7.47 7.88 -17.15
C ASP A 85 6.25 7.29 -16.42
N THR A 86 6.14 7.55 -15.12
CA THR A 86 4.99 7.13 -14.34
C THR A 86 3.84 8.10 -14.58
N GLU A 87 2.79 7.61 -15.24
CA GLU A 87 1.63 8.40 -15.65
C GLU A 87 0.44 8.08 -14.74
N LEU A 88 0.11 9.01 -13.85
CA LEU A 88 -1.13 8.96 -13.06
C LEU A 88 -2.04 10.09 -13.55
N GLN A 89 -3.21 9.78 -14.07
CA GLN A 89 -4.19 10.75 -14.54
C GLN A 89 -5.53 10.55 -13.81
N ALA A 90 -6.17 11.66 -13.45
CA ALA A 90 -7.50 11.65 -12.87
C ALA A 90 -8.52 11.09 -13.88
N LEU A 91 -9.53 10.42 -13.36
CA LEU A 91 -10.64 9.91 -14.15
C LEU A 91 -11.61 11.06 -14.43
N LEU A 92 -11.56 11.60 -15.64
CA LEU A 92 -12.54 12.58 -16.10
C LEU A 92 -13.74 11.81 -16.65
N GLU A 93 -14.95 12.12 -16.18
CA GLU A 93 -16.23 11.60 -16.70
C GLU A 93 -16.51 10.10 -16.46
N THR A 94 -15.76 9.42 -15.60
CA THR A 94 -16.04 8.02 -15.24
C THR A 94 -17.18 7.94 -14.21
N ASP A 95 -18.21 7.14 -14.51
CA ASP A 95 -19.23 6.79 -13.51
C ASP A 95 -18.63 5.86 -12.46
N LEU A 96 -18.26 6.43 -11.32
CA LEU A 96 -17.66 5.69 -10.22
C LEU A 96 -18.67 4.79 -9.47
N SER A 97 -19.98 4.89 -9.75
CA SER A 97 -20.98 4.07 -9.06
C SER A 97 -20.82 2.56 -9.35
N VAL A 98 -20.46 2.22 -10.59
CA VAL A 98 -20.14 0.82 -10.97
C VAL A 98 -18.92 0.33 -10.20
N VAL A 99 -17.91 1.19 -10.05
CA VAL A 99 -16.69 0.82 -9.35
C VAL A 99 -16.90 0.70 -7.85
N ASP A 100 -17.76 1.54 -7.26
CA ASP A 100 -18.13 1.49 -5.84
C ASP A 100 -18.83 0.15 -5.49
N ALA A 101 -19.69 -0.34 -6.38
CA ALA A 101 -20.34 -1.64 -6.22
C ALA A 101 -19.35 -2.81 -6.29
N VAL A 102 -18.45 -2.82 -7.29
CA VAL A 102 -17.44 -3.88 -7.44
C VAL A 102 -16.43 -3.84 -6.30
N TYR A 103 -16.09 -2.66 -5.81
CA TYR A 103 -15.20 -2.48 -4.66
C TYR A 103 -15.84 -2.99 -3.36
N SER A 104 -17.12 -2.67 -3.13
CA SER A 104 -17.86 -3.18 -1.97
C SER A 104 -17.94 -4.71 -1.99
N ASP A 105 -18.11 -5.29 -3.17
CA ASP A 105 -18.07 -6.73 -3.37
C ASP A 105 -16.66 -7.31 -3.12
N ALA A 106 -15.60 -6.65 -3.58
CA ALA A 106 -14.22 -7.04 -3.31
C ALA A 106 -13.90 -7.06 -1.80
N LEU A 107 -14.33 -6.05 -1.03
CA LEU A 107 -14.18 -6.06 0.43
C LEU A 107 -14.90 -7.22 1.09
N ARG A 108 -16.15 -7.48 0.67
CA ARG A 108 -16.95 -8.62 1.18
C ARG A 108 -16.26 -9.95 0.88
N LEU A 109 -15.70 -10.11 -0.32
CA LEU A 109 -14.98 -11.32 -0.70
C LEU A 109 -13.68 -11.49 0.10
N ILE A 110 -12.95 -10.40 0.37
CA ILE A 110 -11.79 -10.44 1.27
C ILE A 110 -12.22 -10.82 2.68
N GLU A 111 -13.32 -10.28 3.22
CA GLU A 111 -13.84 -10.64 4.54
C GLU A 111 -14.21 -12.13 4.64
N GLU A 112 -14.86 -12.67 3.61
CA GLU A 112 -15.22 -14.09 3.55
C GLU A 112 -13.99 -15.01 3.50
N ALA A 113 -12.94 -14.61 2.77
CA ALA A 113 -11.72 -15.40 2.63
C ALA A 113 -10.75 -15.21 3.81
N ASP A 114 -10.68 -14.01 4.38
CA ASP A 114 -9.68 -13.60 5.36
C ASP A 114 -10.16 -12.41 6.21
N GLU A 115 -10.86 -12.72 7.30
CA GLU A 115 -11.40 -11.73 8.23
C GLU A 115 -10.30 -10.79 8.77
N ASP A 116 -9.10 -11.31 9.06
CA ASP A 116 -7.97 -10.52 9.56
C ASP A 116 -7.48 -9.50 8.52
N MET A 117 -7.35 -9.90 7.25
CA MET A 117 -6.98 -8.99 6.17
C MET A 117 -8.05 -7.90 5.96
N HIS A 118 -9.34 -8.27 6.02
CA HIS A 118 -10.42 -7.30 5.95
C HIS A 118 -10.41 -6.32 7.13
N ALA A 119 -10.19 -6.81 8.35
CA ALA A 119 -10.06 -5.99 9.55
C ALA A 119 -8.89 -5.00 9.43
N GLU A 120 -7.77 -5.44 8.86
CA GLU A 120 -6.61 -4.59 8.63
C GLU A 120 -6.85 -3.52 7.57
N ILE A 121 -7.49 -3.86 6.43
CA ILE A 121 -7.93 -2.87 5.43
C ILE A 121 -8.86 -1.85 6.09
N SER A 122 -9.80 -2.33 6.91
CA SER A 122 -10.72 -1.51 7.71
C SER A 122 -10.01 -0.59 8.71
N GLN A 123 -8.88 -1.01 9.25
CA GLN A 123 -8.15 -0.21 10.23
C GLN A 123 -7.24 0.82 9.56
N TYR A 124 -6.47 0.41 8.55
CA TYR A 124 -5.43 1.24 7.97
C TYR A 124 -5.92 2.12 6.84
N VAL A 125 -6.85 1.65 6.01
CA VAL A 125 -7.24 2.36 4.80
C VAL A 125 -8.52 3.16 5.02
N THR A 126 -8.53 4.39 4.52
CA THR A 126 -9.71 5.26 4.50
C THR A 126 -9.98 5.84 3.11
N ARG A 127 -9.00 5.75 2.20
CA ARG A 127 -9.10 6.22 0.82
C ARG A 127 -8.64 5.16 -0.16
N PHE A 128 -9.50 4.88 -1.12
CA PHE A 128 -9.11 4.25 -2.38
C PHE A 128 -9.26 5.28 -3.49
N LYS A 129 -8.13 5.62 -4.11
CA LYS A 129 -8.03 6.68 -5.12
C LYS A 129 -7.72 6.06 -6.47
N LEU A 130 -8.65 6.15 -7.40
CA LEU A 130 -8.47 5.60 -8.73
C LEU A 130 -7.74 6.54 -9.67
N PHE A 131 -6.98 5.97 -10.60
CA PHE A 131 -6.37 6.70 -11.69
C PHE A 131 -6.33 5.87 -12.98
N GLN A 132 -6.02 6.53 -14.09
CA GLN A 132 -5.64 5.90 -15.35
C GLN A 132 -4.20 6.28 -15.74
N GLY A 133 -3.57 5.50 -16.62
CA GLY A 133 -2.22 5.76 -17.12
C GLY A 133 -1.30 4.53 -17.03
N GLY A 134 -0.01 4.75 -16.81
CA GLY A 134 1.05 3.77 -17.02
C GLY A 134 2.20 3.86 -16.03
N GLY A 135 3.09 2.87 -16.08
CA GLY A 135 4.28 2.78 -15.22
C GLY A 135 4.04 2.11 -13.87
N VAL A 136 2.83 2.22 -13.30
CA VAL A 136 2.49 1.56 -12.03
C VAL A 136 1.03 1.11 -11.99
N ALA A 137 0.77 -0.03 -11.35
CA ALA A 137 -0.58 -0.59 -11.19
C ALA A 137 -1.25 -0.10 -9.89
N ALA A 138 -0.49 0.02 -8.81
CA ALA A 138 -0.96 0.57 -7.55
C ALA A 138 0.18 1.20 -6.75
N VAL A 139 -0.16 2.12 -5.84
CA VAL A 139 0.80 2.80 -4.98
C VAL A 139 0.19 3.02 -3.59
N SER A 140 1.00 2.80 -2.57
CA SER A 140 0.78 3.25 -1.20
C SER A 140 2.05 3.90 -0.65
N SER A 141 1.90 4.74 0.38
CA SER A 141 3.06 5.38 1.01
C SER A 141 2.75 5.77 2.46
N PRO A 142 3.73 5.63 3.38
CA PRO A 142 3.63 6.21 4.72
C PRO A 142 3.38 7.73 4.71
N ARG A 143 3.78 8.42 3.63
CA ARG A 143 3.59 9.87 3.50
C ARG A 143 2.13 10.30 3.42
N VAL A 144 1.28 9.40 2.96
CA VAL A 144 -0.17 9.57 2.81
C VAL A 144 -0.87 8.35 3.41
N PHE A 145 -0.42 7.94 4.61
CA PHE A 145 -0.89 6.71 5.27
C PHE A 145 -2.42 6.67 5.32
N GLY A 146 -2.97 5.51 4.96
CA GLY A 146 -4.40 5.25 4.81
C GLY A 146 -5.01 5.65 3.48
N ALA A 147 -4.18 6.04 2.50
CA ALA A 147 -4.56 6.10 1.09
C ALA A 147 -3.88 4.98 0.28
N VAL A 148 -4.68 4.34 -0.55
CA VAL A 148 -4.26 3.39 -1.57
C VAL A 148 -4.67 3.92 -2.94
N PHE A 149 -3.73 3.99 -3.87
CA PHE A 149 -3.93 4.49 -5.22
C PHE A 149 -3.95 3.31 -6.18
N LEU A 150 -5.05 3.13 -6.92
CA LEU A 150 -5.25 1.98 -7.82
C LEU A 150 -5.46 2.44 -9.25
N ARG A 151 -4.76 1.84 -10.19
CA ARG A 151 -5.00 2.06 -11.61
C ARG A 151 -6.26 1.29 -12.02
N LEU A 152 -7.12 1.88 -12.85
CA LEU A 152 -8.15 1.09 -13.52
C LEU A 152 -7.50 0.19 -14.59
N PRO A 153 -7.81 -1.12 -14.61
CA PRO A 153 -7.31 -2.01 -15.64
C PRO A 153 -7.86 -1.56 -17.01
N SER A 154 -6.98 -1.49 -18.01
CA SER A 154 -7.31 -1.03 -19.36
C SER A 154 -7.67 -2.17 -20.33
N ASP A 155 -7.61 -3.42 -19.87
CA ASP A 155 -7.75 -4.64 -20.67
C ASP A 155 -8.94 -5.50 -20.21
N SER A 156 -9.05 -6.71 -20.73
CA SER A 156 -10.09 -7.68 -20.36
C SER A 156 -9.91 -8.27 -18.96
N THR A 157 -9.06 -7.69 -18.11
CA THR A 157 -8.85 -8.14 -16.73
C THR A 157 -10.13 -7.91 -15.93
N PRO A 158 -10.70 -8.94 -15.31
CA PRO A 158 -11.86 -8.78 -14.43
C PRO A 158 -11.54 -7.84 -13.27
N LEU A 159 -12.34 -6.79 -13.12
CA LEU A 159 -12.10 -5.72 -12.14
C LEU A 159 -12.10 -6.23 -10.69
N GLY A 160 -12.98 -7.20 -10.35
CA GLY A 160 -13.07 -7.75 -8.98
C GLY A 160 -11.76 -8.40 -8.51
N PRO A 161 -11.28 -9.47 -9.16
CA PRO A 161 -9.98 -10.08 -8.85
C PRO A 161 -8.81 -9.09 -8.86
N TYR A 162 -8.79 -8.17 -9.84
CA TYR A 162 -7.77 -7.13 -9.92
C TYR A 162 -7.77 -6.23 -8.67
N LEU A 163 -8.94 -5.76 -8.23
CA LEU A 163 -9.06 -4.93 -7.03
C LEU A 163 -8.64 -5.72 -5.79
N ILE A 164 -9.09 -6.96 -5.62
CA ILE A 164 -8.72 -7.78 -4.46
C ILE A 164 -7.20 -7.90 -4.34
N GLU A 165 -6.53 -8.30 -5.43
CA GLU A 165 -5.07 -8.46 -5.45
C GLU A 165 -4.33 -7.17 -5.03
N HIS A 166 -4.72 -6.02 -5.59
CA HIS A 166 -4.03 -4.76 -5.32
C HIS A 166 -4.43 -4.13 -3.97
N MET A 167 -5.65 -4.37 -3.49
CA MET A 167 -6.08 -3.93 -2.16
C MET A 167 -5.32 -4.66 -1.06
N VAL A 168 -5.17 -5.98 -1.18
CA VAL A 168 -4.37 -6.79 -0.26
C VAL A 168 -2.90 -6.39 -0.35
N HIS A 169 -2.39 -6.20 -1.58
CA HIS A 169 -1.00 -5.79 -1.83
C HIS A 169 -0.63 -4.49 -1.12
N GLU A 170 -1.36 -3.41 -1.43
CA GLU A 170 -1.02 -2.08 -0.94
C GLU A 170 -1.32 -1.92 0.55
N THR A 171 -2.35 -2.59 1.06
CA THR A 171 -2.61 -2.60 2.50
C THR A 171 -1.50 -3.33 3.24
N SER A 172 -0.98 -4.42 2.68
CA SER A 172 0.16 -5.13 3.26
C SER A 172 1.42 -4.27 3.31
N HIS A 173 1.66 -3.42 2.30
CA HIS A 173 2.71 -2.42 2.38
C HIS A 173 2.47 -1.39 3.50
N LEU A 174 1.26 -0.88 3.67
CA LEU A 174 0.94 0.03 4.78
C LEU A 174 1.14 -0.63 6.15
N ALA A 175 0.68 -1.87 6.31
CA ALA A 175 0.81 -2.64 7.54
C ALA A 175 2.27 -2.85 7.93
N LEU A 176 3.09 -3.32 6.99
CA LEU A 176 4.51 -3.54 7.24
C LEU A 176 5.25 -2.23 7.55
N ASN A 177 4.94 -1.16 6.84
CA ASN A 177 5.50 0.16 7.15
C ASN A 177 5.11 0.64 8.56
N ALA A 178 3.86 0.41 8.99
CA ALA A 178 3.41 0.77 10.33
C ALA A 178 4.16 -0.03 11.41
N LEU A 179 4.38 -1.33 11.19
CA LEU A 179 5.18 -2.18 12.07
C LEU A 179 6.63 -1.69 12.13
N MET A 180 7.26 -1.45 10.98
CA MET A 180 8.65 -0.98 10.89
C MET A 180 8.87 0.42 11.47
N ALA A 181 7.83 1.25 11.49
CA ALA A 181 7.87 2.56 12.14
C ALA A 181 7.86 2.46 13.67
N HIS A 182 7.31 1.37 14.22
CA HIS A 182 7.31 1.08 15.65
C HIS A 182 8.61 0.37 16.07
N ASP A 183 8.93 -0.74 15.41
CA ASP A 183 10.10 -1.57 15.73
C ASP A 183 10.88 -1.97 14.47
N PRO A 184 12.23 -1.88 14.48
CA PRO A 184 13.03 -2.44 13.40
C PRO A 184 12.86 -3.96 13.34
N LEU A 185 12.61 -4.51 12.15
CA LEU A 185 12.43 -5.95 11.92
C LEU A 185 13.75 -6.67 11.58
N LEU A 186 14.72 -5.93 11.05
CA LEU A 186 16.01 -6.43 10.59
C LEU A 186 17.14 -5.66 11.27
N GLN A 187 18.21 -6.34 11.63
CA GLN A 187 19.47 -5.76 12.11
C GLN A 187 20.39 -5.36 10.94
N ASN A 188 20.20 -5.97 9.76
CA ASN A 188 20.97 -5.72 8.53
C ASN A 188 20.11 -5.24 7.35
N PRO A 189 19.17 -4.27 7.52
CA PRO A 189 18.15 -3.94 6.51
C PRO A 189 18.71 -3.45 5.17
N HIS A 190 19.95 -2.92 5.16
CA HIS A 190 20.57 -2.30 3.99
C HIS A 190 21.48 -3.22 3.20
N GLU A 191 21.69 -4.47 3.62
CA GLU A 191 22.45 -5.44 2.84
C GLU A 191 21.73 -5.78 1.53
N ILE A 192 22.48 -5.85 0.44
CA ILE A 192 21.95 -5.98 -0.93
C ILE A 192 21.97 -7.45 -1.35
N HIS A 193 20.79 -8.00 -1.62
CA HIS A 193 20.60 -9.42 -1.99
C HIS A 193 19.58 -9.56 -3.12
N ALA A 194 19.39 -10.78 -3.63
CA ALA A 194 18.41 -11.05 -4.67
C ALA A 194 16.99 -10.64 -4.24
N ALA A 195 16.23 -10.04 -5.15
CA ALA A 195 14.85 -9.63 -4.88
C ALA A 195 13.85 -10.66 -5.45
N PRO A 196 12.67 -10.83 -4.83
CA PRO A 196 11.69 -11.83 -5.28
C PRO A 196 11.15 -11.56 -6.69
N ILE A 197 10.88 -10.28 -6.98
CA ILE A 197 10.19 -9.84 -8.21
C ILE A 197 11.18 -9.18 -9.19
N ARG A 198 12.11 -8.37 -8.67
CA ARG A 198 12.98 -7.55 -9.51
C ARG A 198 14.24 -8.31 -9.93
N PRO A 199 14.74 -8.08 -11.16
CA PRO A 199 15.98 -8.69 -11.64
C PRO A 199 17.22 -8.09 -10.97
N ASP A 200 17.15 -6.82 -10.54
CA ASP A 200 18.21 -6.15 -9.81
C ASP A 200 18.16 -6.46 -8.31
N PRO A 201 19.31 -6.72 -7.65
CA PRO A 201 19.34 -6.99 -6.23
C PRO A 201 18.96 -5.75 -5.41
N ARG A 202 18.35 -5.96 -4.25
CA ARG A 202 17.75 -4.92 -3.40
C ARG A 202 18.20 -5.04 -1.95
N PRO A 203 18.13 -3.94 -1.18
CA PRO A 203 18.24 -3.99 0.27
C PRO A 203 17.28 -5.02 0.89
N LEU A 204 17.71 -5.75 1.93
CA LEU A 204 16.87 -6.76 2.61
C LEU A 204 15.53 -6.23 3.09
N TYR A 205 15.43 -4.96 3.49
CA TYR A 205 14.13 -4.40 3.85
C TYR A 205 13.17 -4.37 2.65
N GLN A 206 13.65 -4.17 1.43
CA GLN A 206 12.81 -4.23 0.22
C GLN A 206 12.49 -5.68 -0.16
N VAL A 207 13.42 -6.62 0.07
CA VAL A 207 13.15 -8.06 -0.08
C VAL A 207 12.02 -8.48 0.87
N LEU A 208 12.12 -8.10 2.16
CA LEU A 208 11.08 -8.33 3.17
C LEU A 208 9.72 -7.77 2.73
N HIS A 209 9.67 -6.52 2.25
CA HIS A 209 8.44 -5.93 1.73
C HIS A 209 7.83 -6.74 0.60
N GLY A 210 8.63 -7.15 -0.39
CA GLY A 210 8.16 -7.95 -1.52
C GLY A 210 7.64 -9.32 -1.06
N THR A 211 8.39 -10.02 -0.23
CA THR A 211 8.02 -11.36 0.25
C THR A 211 6.78 -11.34 1.14
N PHE A 212 6.68 -10.37 2.06
CA PHE A 212 5.51 -10.22 2.95
C PHE A 212 4.20 -10.02 2.18
N VAL A 213 4.25 -9.15 1.17
CA VAL A 213 3.09 -8.84 0.34
C VAL A 213 2.69 -10.03 -0.52
N LEU A 214 3.66 -10.73 -1.11
CA LEU A 214 3.38 -11.94 -1.89
C LEU A 214 2.72 -13.01 -1.03
N ALA A 215 3.21 -13.26 0.18
CA ALA A 215 2.62 -14.22 1.11
C ALA A 215 1.12 -13.95 1.35
N ARG A 216 0.77 -12.69 1.64
CA ARG A 216 -0.61 -12.30 1.97
C ARG A 216 -1.52 -12.32 0.76
N ASN A 217 -1.03 -11.90 -0.42
CA ASN A 217 -1.77 -12.02 -1.66
C ASN A 217 -2.07 -13.49 -1.98
N GLN A 218 -1.07 -14.37 -1.87
CA GLN A 218 -1.26 -15.79 -2.13
C GLN A 218 -2.31 -16.40 -1.19
N ARG A 219 -2.17 -16.17 0.12
CA ARG A 219 -3.12 -16.66 1.13
C ARG A 219 -4.57 -16.30 0.81
N VAL A 220 -4.84 -15.03 0.45
CA VAL A 220 -6.20 -14.58 0.13
C VAL A 220 -6.70 -15.19 -1.18
N LEU A 221 -5.87 -15.20 -2.23
CA LEU A 221 -6.24 -15.74 -3.53
C LEU A 221 -6.45 -17.25 -3.50
N GLU A 222 -5.65 -18.00 -2.74
CA GLU A 222 -5.82 -19.44 -2.54
C GLU A 222 -7.14 -19.76 -1.86
N ARG A 223 -7.50 -19.05 -0.79
CA ARG A 223 -8.78 -19.26 -0.09
C ARG A 223 -9.97 -18.92 -0.99
N LEU A 224 -9.90 -17.82 -1.73
CA LEU A 224 -10.93 -17.49 -2.73
C LEU A 224 -11.05 -18.56 -3.81
N ALA A 225 -9.93 -19.08 -4.32
CA ALA A 225 -9.94 -20.14 -5.32
C ALA A 225 -10.45 -21.48 -4.81
N GLN A 226 -10.20 -21.80 -3.53
CA GLN A 226 -10.73 -23.00 -2.88
C GLN A 226 -12.26 -22.94 -2.77
N ASP A 227 -12.80 -21.80 -2.36
CA ASP A 227 -14.24 -21.63 -2.17
C ASP A 227 -14.99 -21.35 -3.48
N ARG A 228 -14.33 -20.69 -4.45
CA ARG A 228 -14.92 -20.19 -5.69
C ARG A 228 -14.01 -20.39 -6.91
N PRO A 229 -13.66 -21.65 -7.26
CA PRO A 229 -12.65 -21.95 -8.29
C PRO A 229 -13.01 -21.46 -9.70
N GLU A 230 -14.31 -21.30 -10.01
CA GLU A 230 -14.75 -20.77 -11.31
C GLU A 230 -14.64 -19.24 -11.41
N GLU A 231 -14.82 -18.53 -10.29
CA GLU A 231 -14.72 -17.06 -10.23
C GLU A 231 -13.26 -16.60 -10.03
N PHE A 232 -12.46 -17.41 -9.30
CA PHE A 232 -11.07 -17.14 -8.95
C PHE A 232 -10.14 -18.29 -9.37
N PRO A 233 -10.01 -18.59 -10.67
CA PRO A 233 -9.08 -19.62 -11.11
C PRO A 233 -7.63 -19.18 -10.85
N LEU A 234 -6.87 -20.00 -10.12
CA LEU A 234 -5.43 -19.83 -10.00
C LEU A 234 -4.79 -20.11 -11.36
N GLY A 235 -4.16 -19.09 -11.94
CA GLY A 235 -3.52 -19.19 -13.25
C GLY A 235 -2.05 -18.82 -13.21
N GLN A 236 -1.46 -18.63 -14.39
CA GLN A 236 -0.03 -18.36 -14.54
C GLN A 236 0.46 -17.13 -13.75
N SER A 237 -0.39 -16.12 -13.52
CA SER A 237 0.00 -14.96 -12.69
C SER A 237 0.23 -15.35 -11.23
N PHE A 238 -0.62 -16.24 -10.71
CA PHE A 238 -0.50 -16.77 -9.36
C PHE A 238 0.76 -17.64 -9.23
N GLU A 239 0.99 -18.56 -10.18
CA GLU A 239 2.19 -19.42 -10.19
C GLU A 239 3.49 -18.59 -10.20
N ARG A 240 3.57 -17.54 -11.05
CA ARG A 240 4.73 -16.64 -11.08
C ARG A 240 4.93 -15.89 -9.76
N SER A 241 3.83 -15.52 -9.09
CA SER A 241 3.88 -14.85 -7.78
C SER A 241 4.33 -15.83 -6.69
N ALA A 242 3.93 -17.10 -6.76
CA ALA A 242 4.38 -18.16 -5.87
C ALA A 242 5.87 -18.45 -6.01
N GLU A 243 6.38 -18.52 -7.25
CA GLU A 243 7.81 -18.65 -7.50
C GLU A 243 8.60 -17.43 -6.97
N ALA A 244 8.04 -16.22 -7.13
CA ALA A 244 8.64 -15.00 -6.58
C ALA A 244 8.68 -15.03 -5.05
N TYR A 245 7.58 -15.49 -4.42
CA TYR A 245 7.52 -15.65 -2.98
C TYR A 245 8.59 -16.61 -2.47
N ALA A 246 8.70 -17.80 -3.09
CA ALA A 246 9.69 -18.80 -2.71
C ALA A 246 11.14 -18.26 -2.79
N ARG A 247 11.48 -17.52 -3.85
CA ARG A 247 12.80 -16.86 -3.96
C ARG A 247 13.03 -15.81 -2.86
N GLY A 248 11.99 -15.05 -2.55
CA GLY A 248 12.01 -14.07 -1.48
C GLY A 248 12.21 -14.70 -0.10
N LEU A 249 11.54 -15.84 0.14
CA LEU A 249 11.66 -16.62 1.37
C LEU A 249 13.08 -17.17 1.53
N GLU A 250 13.62 -17.84 0.50
CA GLU A 250 14.99 -18.36 0.48
C GLU A 250 16.03 -17.27 0.79
N THR A 251 15.88 -16.08 0.19
CA THR A 251 16.78 -14.95 0.45
C THR A 251 16.68 -14.48 1.91
N LEU A 252 15.48 -14.40 2.47
CA LEU A 252 15.29 -13.96 3.85
C LEU A 252 15.80 -15.00 4.85
N GLU A 253 15.56 -16.29 4.61
CA GLU A 253 16.07 -17.37 5.44
C GLU A 253 17.61 -17.41 5.49
N GLU A 254 18.26 -17.17 4.35
CA GLU A 254 19.71 -17.23 4.25
C GLU A 254 20.41 -15.99 4.80
N TYR A 255 19.87 -14.79 4.56
CA TYR A 255 20.60 -13.54 4.77
C TYR A 255 20.00 -12.59 5.82
N ALA A 256 18.75 -12.76 6.24
CA ALA A 256 18.14 -11.84 7.19
C ALA A 256 18.67 -12.07 8.62
N VAL A 257 19.16 -11.00 9.24
CA VAL A 257 19.45 -10.98 10.67
C VAL A 257 18.25 -10.34 11.38
N TRP A 258 17.34 -11.17 11.88
CA TRP A 258 16.10 -10.73 12.48
C TRP A 258 16.28 -10.05 13.85
N THR A 259 15.41 -9.10 14.17
CA THR A 259 15.11 -8.74 15.56
C THR A 259 14.09 -9.71 16.14
N GLU A 260 13.76 -9.61 17.43
CA GLU A 260 12.70 -10.43 18.04
C GLU A 260 11.34 -10.22 17.35
N ALA A 261 10.96 -8.96 17.11
CA ALA A 261 9.76 -8.62 16.35
C ALA A 261 9.83 -9.12 14.90
N GLY A 262 11.01 -9.05 14.27
CA GLY A 262 11.24 -9.59 12.93
C GLY A 262 11.02 -11.09 12.85
N SER A 263 11.57 -11.86 13.79
CA SER A 263 11.38 -13.31 13.86
C SER A 263 9.91 -13.68 14.07
N ALA A 264 9.22 -12.99 15.00
CA ALA A 264 7.81 -13.22 15.26
C ALA A 264 6.93 -12.94 14.03
N LEU A 265 7.26 -11.91 13.25
CA LEU A 265 6.58 -11.64 11.97
C LEU A 265 6.91 -12.71 10.93
N PHE A 266 8.17 -13.11 10.83
CA PHE A 266 8.61 -14.10 9.84
C PHE A 266 7.96 -15.47 10.07
N GLU A 267 7.67 -15.84 11.32
CA GLU A 267 6.91 -17.05 11.65
C GLU A 267 5.47 -17.04 11.12
N THR A 268 4.90 -15.88 10.78
CA THR A 268 3.56 -15.78 10.17
C THR A 268 3.58 -15.94 8.66
N PHE A 269 4.75 -16.12 8.05
CA PHE A 269 4.86 -16.39 6.62
C PHE A 269 4.50 -17.87 6.44
N ASP A 270 3.28 -18.14 6.00
CA ASP A 270 2.85 -19.52 5.76
C ASP A 270 3.80 -20.17 4.74
N PRO A 271 4.26 -21.42 4.98
CA PRO A 271 4.88 -22.19 3.92
C PRO A 271 3.82 -22.38 2.81
N PRO A 272 4.18 -22.27 1.52
CA PRO A 272 3.24 -22.60 0.46
C PRO A 272 2.78 -24.06 0.66
N GLY A 273 1.46 -24.25 0.76
CA GLY A 273 0.83 -25.56 0.96
C GLY A 273 1.02 -26.51 -0.21
#